data_AF-A0ABD5MMR1-F1
#
_entry.id   AF-A0ABD5MMR1-F1
#
_cell.length_a   1.000
_cell.length_b   1.000
_cell.length_c   1.000
_cell.angle_alpha   90.00
_cell.angle_beta   90.00
_cell.angle_gamma   90.00
#
_symmetry.space_group_name_H-M   'P 1'
#
loop_
_entity.id
_entity.type
_entity.pdbx_description
1 polymer ?
#
loop_
_entity_poly.entity_id
_entity_poly.type
_entity_poly.pdbx_seq_one_letter_code
_entity_poly.pdbx_strand_id
1 'polypeptide(L)'
;MSDTEPRYDVREQTGDPDHASVDDVIDLVVHRAQNPRTEHEDTHFDRTMATVIDTYGTDPVRTVIHRILVDNEPFRTATNGLEMRNVDGVRIGTAASWFLEELNAQDDG
;
A
#
# COMPACT_ATOMS: atom_id res chain seq x y z
N MET A 1 -23.09 9.02 -13.49
CA MET A 1 -21.67 8.89 -13.14
C MET A 1 -21.64 8.97 -11.63
N SER A 2 -21.20 7.94 -10.92
CA SER A 2 -21.11 8.04 -9.47
C SER A 2 -19.86 8.86 -9.17
N ASP A 3 -20.04 10.14 -8.86
CA ASP A 3 -19.04 10.98 -8.20
C ASP A 3 -18.84 10.42 -6.79
N THR A 4 -18.17 9.27 -6.69
CA THR A 4 -17.59 8.85 -5.41
C THR A 4 -16.24 9.52 -5.36
N GLU A 5 -16.09 10.48 -4.45
CA GLU A 5 -14.80 11.12 -4.18
C GLU A 5 -13.73 10.04 -3.99
N PRO A 6 -12.54 10.22 -4.58
CA PRO A 6 -11.44 9.28 -4.42
C PRO A 6 -11.15 9.10 -2.92
N ARG A 7 -10.99 7.84 -2.50
CA ARG A 7 -10.74 7.53 -1.08
C ARG A 7 -9.26 7.69 -0.74
N TYR A 8 -8.41 7.53 -1.75
CA TYR A 8 -6.97 7.66 -1.65
C TYR A 8 -6.49 8.57 -2.76
N ASP A 9 -5.52 9.42 -2.44
CA ASP A 9 -4.84 10.31 -3.37
C ASP A 9 -3.82 9.53 -4.22
N VAL A 10 -4.28 8.45 -4.84
CA VAL A 10 -3.49 7.64 -5.77
C VAL A 10 -3.88 8.02 -7.19
N ARG A 11 -2.90 8.07 -8.10
CA ARG A 11 -3.11 8.50 -9.49
C ARG A 11 -4.23 7.73 -10.20
N GLU A 12 -4.33 6.43 -9.98
CA GLU A 12 -5.33 5.58 -10.63
C GLU A 12 -6.77 5.90 -10.20
N GLN A 13 -6.99 6.44 -8.99
CA GLN A 13 -8.31 6.89 -8.54
C GLN A 13 -8.58 8.35 -8.92
N THR A 14 -7.60 9.21 -8.74
CA THR A 14 -7.77 10.66 -8.87
C THR A 14 -7.62 11.16 -10.30
N GLY A 15 -6.86 10.44 -11.13
CA GLY A 15 -6.43 10.90 -12.45
C GLY A 15 -5.38 12.02 -12.41
N ASP A 16 -4.93 12.42 -11.21
CA ASP A 16 -3.96 13.49 -11.02
C ASP A 16 -2.53 12.94 -11.23
N PRO A 17 -1.77 13.43 -12.23
CA PRO A 17 -0.41 12.99 -12.45
C PRO A 17 0.54 13.33 -11.29
N ASP A 18 0.23 14.34 -10.47
CA ASP A 18 1.06 14.77 -9.33
C ASP A 18 0.87 13.85 -8.12
N HIS A 19 -0.18 13.03 -8.10
CA HIS A 19 -0.32 11.95 -7.14
C HIS A 19 0.55 10.74 -7.53
N ALA A 20 1.09 10.07 -6.51
CA ALA A 20 1.84 8.82 -6.69
C ALA A 20 0.96 7.73 -7.31
N SER A 21 1.56 6.90 -8.16
CA SER A 21 0.88 5.73 -8.73
C SER A 21 0.85 4.56 -7.74
N VAL A 22 -0.09 3.63 -7.94
CA VAL A 22 -0.13 2.39 -7.16
C VAL A 22 1.18 1.60 -7.28
N ASP A 23 1.81 1.63 -8.45
CA ASP A 23 3.09 0.96 -8.68
C ASP A 23 4.22 1.64 -7.88
N ASP A 24 4.23 2.98 -7.73
CA ASP A 24 5.18 3.68 -6.86
C ASP A 24 5.03 3.25 -5.39
N VAL A 25 3.78 3.10 -4.91
CA VAL A 25 3.51 2.60 -3.56
C VAL A 25 4.00 1.16 -3.39
N ILE A 26 3.74 0.29 -4.37
CA ILE A 26 4.20 -1.10 -4.35
C ILE A 26 5.72 -1.17 -4.30
N ASP A 27 6.40 -0.39 -5.15
CA ASP A 27 7.85 -0.34 -5.22
C ASP A 27 8.45 0.17 -3.90
N LEU A 28 7.85 1.20 -3.29
CA LEU A 28 8.28 1.71 -1.98
C LEU A 28 8.09 0.66 -0.88
N VAL A 29 6.94 -0.02 -0.84
CA VAL A 29 6.67 -1.12 0.11
C VAL A 29 7.75 -2.20 0.02
N VAL A 30 8.06 -2.66 -1.21
CA VAL A 30 9.06 -3.70 -1.44
C VAL A 30 10.46 -3.20 -1.07
N HIS A 31 10.79 -1.97 -1.45
CA HIS A 31 12.08 -1.37 -1.12
C HIS A 31 12.30 -1.25 0.39
N ARG A 32 11.29 -0.75 1.13
CA ARG A 32 11.34 -0.62 2.60
C ARG A 32 11.34 -1.96 3.31
N ALA A 33 10.63 -2.95 2.79
CA ALA A 33 10.68 -4.32 3.31
C ALA A 33 12.08 -4.94 3.19
N GLN A 34 12.77 -4.71 2.06
CA GLN A 34 14.14 -5.19 1.83
C GLN A 34 15.19 -4.35 2.54
N ASN A 35 14.92 -3.05 2.73
CA ASN A 35 15.83 -2.08 3.32
C ASN A 35 15.10 -1.28 4.42
N PRO A 36 14.77 -1.90 5.57
CA PRO A 36 14.04 -1.21 6.62
C PRO A 36 14.85 -0.03 7.16
N ARG A 37 14.20 1.13 7.32
CA ARG A 37 14.86 2.31 7.87
C ARG A 37 15.30 2.07 9.31
N THR A 38 16.46 2.61 9.67
CA THR A 38 16.96 2.63 11.05
C THR A 38 16.55 3.94 11.72
N GLU A 39 16.12 3.89 12.99
CA GLU A 39 15.80 5.07 13.81
C GLU A 39 14.72 6.01 13.22
N HIS A 40 13.86 5.47 12.35
CA HIS A 40 12.68 6.16 11.83
C HIS A 40 11.44 5.79 12.65
N GLU A 41 10.55 6.75 12.91
CA GLU A 41 9.33 6.53 13.70
C GLU A 41 8.45 5.42 13.10
N ASP A 42 8.36 5.39 11.77
CA ASP A 42 7.60 4.41 11.00
C ASP A 42 8.35 3.14 10.59
N THR A 43 9.54 2.87 11.14
CA THR A 43 10.29 1.61 10.85
C THR A 43 9.47 0.34 11.13
N HIS A 44 8.45 0.44 11.98
CA HIS A 44 7.55 -0.66 12.28
C HIS A 44 6.72 -1.11 11.06
N PHE A 45 6.36 -0.20 10.14
CA PHE A 45 5.70 -0.56 8.87
C PHE A 45 6.67 -1.30 7.95
N ASP A 46 7.90 -0.81 7.81
CA ASP A 46 8.95 -1.46 7.02
C ASP A 46 9.16 -2.92 7.47
N ARG A 47 9.28 -3.16 8.79
CA ARG A 47 9.45 -4.51 9.36
C ARG A 47 8.21 -5.39 9.23
N THR A 48 7.02 -4.78 9.34
CA THR A 48 5.76 -5.50 9.14
C THR A 48 5.67 -6.00 7.71
N MET A 49 5.98 -5.14 6.73
CA MET A 49 5.96 -5.50 5.31
C MET A 49 7.04 -6.52 4.96
N ALA A 50 8.23 -6.43 5.56
CA ALA A 50 9.25 -7.47 5.45
C ALA A 50 8.71 -8.85 5.87
N THR A 51 8.06 -8.92 7.03
CA THR A 51 7.49 -10.18 7.55
C THR A 51 6.37 -10.71 6.65
N VAL A 52 5.49 -9.83 6.16
CA VAL A 52 4.38 -10.20 5.27
C VAL A 52 4.90 -10.71 3.93
N ILE A 53 5.87 -10.03 3.32
CA ILE A 53 6.48 -10.43 2.05
C ILE A 53 7.26 -11.75 2.21
N ASP A 54 8.00 -11.95 3.31
CA ASP A 54 8.66 -13.24 3.57
C ASP A 54 7.67 -14.39 3.70
N THR A 55 6.46 -14.12 4.20
CA THR A 55 5.43 -15.14 4.42
C THR A 55 4.68 -15.50 3.14
N TYR A 56 4.30 -14.50 2.34
CA TYR A 56 3.37 -14.66 1.22
C TYR A 56 4.00 -14.43 -0.15
N GLY A 57 5.20 -13.85 -0.20
CA GLY A 57 5.80 -13.33 -1.42
C GLY A 57 5.25 -11.96 -1.80
N THR A 58 5.88 -11.35 -2.79
CA THR A 58 5.55 -10.00 -3.27
C THR A 58 4.22 -9.96 -4.05
N ASP A 59 3.92 -10.97 -4.86
CA ASP A 59 2.75 -10.93 -5.76
C ASP A 59 1.40 -10.86 -5.03
N PRO A 60 1.17 -11.64 -3.95
CA PRO A 60 -0.06 -11.48 -3.17
C PRO A 60 -0.16 -10.12 -2.48
N VAL A 61 0.96 -9.57 -2.01
CA VAL A 61 1.00 -8.23 -1.38
C VAL A 61 0.66 -7.15 -2.41
N ARG A 62 1.25 -7.21 -3.60
CA ARG A 62 0.93 -6.32 -4.74
C ARG A 62 -0.56 -6.35 -5.05
N THR A 63 -1.14 -7.54 -5.12
CA THR A 63 -2.57 -7.73 -5.39
C THR A 63 -3.44 -7.05 -4.32
N VAL A 64 -3.09 -7.21 -3.04
CA VAL A 64 -3.83 -6.58 -1.94
C VAL A 64 -3.73 -5.06 -1.98
N ILE A 65 -2.53 -4.50 -2.22
CA ILE A 65 -2.34 -3.04 -2.32
C ILE A 65 -3.20 -2.48 -3.45
N HIS A 66 -3.17 -3.11 -4.63
CA HIS A 66 -3.99 -2.68 -5.76
C HIS A 66 -5.48 -2.69 -5.44
N ARG A 67 -5.98 -3.80 -4.86
CA ARG A 67 -7.40 -3.90 -4.47
C ARG A 67 -7.82 -2.81 -3.49
N ILE A 68 -6.94 -2.46 -2.55
CA ILE A 68 -7.24 -1.46 -1.53
C ILE A 68 -7.21 -0.05 -2.13
N LEU A 69 -6.10 0.31 -2.79
CA LEU A 69 -5.85 1.69 -3.22
C LEU A 69 -6.55 2.03 -4.53
N VAL A 70 -6.75 1.06 -5.44
CA VAL A 70 -7.38 1.29 -6.75
C VAL A 70 -8.84 0.86 -6.71
N ASP A 71 -9.10 -0.40 -6.37
CA ASP A 71 -10.46 -0.97 -6.43
C ASP A 71 -11.33 -0.59 -5.21
N ASN A 72 -10.78 0.16 -4.25
CA ASN A 72 -11.43 0.61 -3.02
C ASN A 72 -12.03 -0.55 -2.19
N GLU A 73 -11.40 -1.72 -2.26
CA GLU A 73 -11.82 -2.86 -1.47
C GLU A 73 -11.51 -2.66 0.03
N PRO A 74 -12.43 -3.02 0.92
CA PRO A 74 -12.13 -3.09 2.34
C PRO A 74 -10.93 -3.99 2.63
N PHE A 75 -10.07 -3.58 3.57
CA PHE A 75 -8.81 -4.28 3.88
C PHE A 75 -8.96 -5.78 4.14
N ARG A 76 -10.08 -6.19 4.77
CA ARG A 76 -10.36 -7.60 5.09
C ARG A 76 -10.79 -8.42 3.89
N THR A 77 -11.37 -7.80 2.86
CA THR A 77 -11.84 -8.49 1.66
C THR A 77 -10.80 -8.47 0.55
N ALA A 78 -9.87 -7.52 0.57
CA ALA A 78 -8.77 -7.45 -0.37
C ALA A 78 -7.90 -8.73 -0.41
N THR A 79 -7.88 -9.53 0.67
CA THR A 79 -7.20 -10.83 0.74
C THR A 79 -8.00 -12.00 0.16
N ASN A 80 -9.24 -11.78 -0.30
CA ASN A 80 -10.10 -12.85 -0.80
C ASN A 80 -9.47 -13.57 -1.99
N GLY A 81 -9.49 -14.90 -1.95
CA GLY A 81 -8.88 -15.73 -3.00
C GLY A 81 -7.35 -15.81 -2.94
N LEU A 82 -6.73 -15.22 -1.92
CA LEU A 82 -5.30 -15.39 -1.62
C LEU A 82 -5.15 -16.31 -0.40
N GLU A 83 -4.04 -17.05 -0.33
CA GLU A 83 -3.67 -17.83 0.86
C GLU A 83 -3.12 -16.91 1.98
N MET A 84 -3.85 -15.84 2.29
CA MET A 84 -3.45 -14.78 3.21
C MET A 84 -4.52 -14.55 4.28
N ARG A 85 -4.10 -14.25 5.51
CA ARG A 85 -5.05 -13.96 6.58
C ARG A 85 -5.62 -12.55 6.42
N ASN A 86 -6.90 -12.37 6.72
CA ASN A 86 -7.55 -11.05 6.66
C ASN A 86 -6.88 -9.99 7.57
N VAL A 87 -6.21 -10.41 8.65
CA VAL A 87 -5.44 -9.50 9.51
C VAL A 87 -4.22 -8.93 8.80
N ASP A 88 -3.62 -9.68 7.88
CA ASP A 88 -2.48 -9.23 7.08
C ASP A 88 -2.95 -8.26 5.98
N GLY A 89 -4.18 -8.41 5.46
CA GLY A 89 -4.82 -7.39 4.62
C GLY A 89 -4.96 -6.04 5.32
N VAL A 90 -5.29 -6.02 6.62
CA VAL A 90 -5.32 -4.79 7.44
C VAL A 90 -3.93 -4.18 7.56
N ARG A 91 -2.91 -5.00 7.85
CA ARG A 91 -1.53 -4.53 7.98
C ARG A 91 -1.01 -3.93 6.67
N ILE A 92 -1.27 -4.61 5.55
CA ILE A 92 -0.90 -4.13 4.21
C ILE A 92 -1.61 -2.82 3.90
N GLY A 93 -2.93 -2.74 4.12
CA GLY A 93 -3.69 -1.52 3.87
C GLY A 93 -3.21 -0.32 4.68
N THR A 94 -2.95 -0.51 5.98
CA THR A 94 -2.41 0.56 6.84
C THR A 94 -1.02 1.02 6.37
N ALA A 95 -0.10 0.10 6.10
CA ALA A 95 1.25 0.45 5.65
C ALA A 95 1.23 1.13 4.27
N ALA A 96 0.44 0.61 3.33
CA ALA A 96 0.33 1.18 1.98
C ALA A 96 -0.28 2.58 1.98
N SER A 97 -1.27 2.84 2.84
CA SER A 97 -1.84 4.19 2.98
C SER A 97 -0.80 5.18 3.52
N TRP A 98 0.01 4.76 4.51
CA TRP A 98 1.12 5.57 5.03
C TRP A 98 2.19 5.86 4.00
N PHE A 99 2.59 4.85 3.22
CA PHE A 99 3.59 5.05 2.17
C PHE A 99 3.07 5.92 1.02
N LEU A 100 1.77 5.86 0.72
CA LEU A 100 1.13 6.78 -0.23
C LEU A 100 1.20 8.23 0.28
N GLU A 101 0.86 8.47 1.55
CA GLU A 101 1.00 9.79 2.17
C GLU A 101 2.46 10.28 2.15
N GLU A 102 3.43 9.41 2.43
CA GLU A 102 4.87 9.72 2.35
C GLU A 102 5.28 10.13 0.93
N LEU A 103 4.79 9.44 -0.09
CA LEU A 103 5.11 9.74 -1.50
C LEU A 103 4.51 11.07 -1.95
N ASN A 104 3.23 11.31 -1.66
CA ASN A 104 2.56 12.54 -2.06
C ASN A 104 3.12 13.77 -1.33
N ALA A 105 3.48 13.64 -0.05
CA ALA A 105 4.10 14.73 0.70
C ALA A 105 5.53 15.09 0.22
N GLN A 106 6.20 14.21 -0.52
CA GLN A 106 7.51 14.48 -1.10
C GLN A 106 7.43 15.25 -2.43
N ASP A 107 6.29 15.20 -3.13
CA ASP A 107 6.09 15.89 -4.42
C ASP A 107 5.56 17.33 -4.25
N ASP A 108 5.08 17.70 -3.05
CA ASP A 108 4.67 19.07 -2.66
C ASP A 108 5.85 20.06 -2.48
N GLY A 109 7.03 19.78 -3.05
CA GLY A 109 8.30 20.48 -2.86
C GLY A 109 8.63 21.58 -3.85
#